data_AF-A0A1V4DPR1-F1
#
_entry.id   AF-A0A1V4DPR1-F1
#
_cell.length_a   1.000
_cell.length_b   1.000
_cell.length_c   1.000
_cell.angle_alpha   90.00
_cell.angle_beta   90.00
_cell.angle_gamma   90.00
#
_symmetry.space_group_name_H-M   'P 1'
#
loop_
_entity.id
_entity.type
_entity.pdbx_description
1 polymer ?
#
loop_
_entity_poly.entity_id
_entity_poly.type
_entity_poly.pdbx_seq_one_letter_code
_entity_poly.pdbx_strand_id
1 'polypeptide(L)'
;MESPARLNVFLSHRYHSPAENLYFWELLSSAEDVSFRVDEAVSFTSPVRLERMIRDADGFVGIHPLPGDPREVHLLPRLRHMARYFRLELGMAVRARKPAVVFHDQRLLPVLRAPESVRLVPYDAQETEAATHSALPGKVESVYRGFLAEAHVSASAQRRRSHHQRRVGLVVSPENRSATPALTEALEEHSWEPVVLPWPPRLDLDLITRLRACDWVIVDLDTVRGHLVAAFTHGQFVPTMPIVSPRAPGTPEETLYGGSPTGHRKAIVRWDDPDSLVAAVEPHLRVIDEQPRFIGSTAQALDYFRSAAKRNERVFLSYASANHDHAATFSQLLNERFQNVFDFRRHGAIGVGEDWLDDLMGNLAKSAVGVLLLSKEYMESKYCMLEARELYRHSIEGDVRLVPVCLEKLDLPDFLQRTQYRNLARHTPQGIVTELLDQLPPSA
;
A
#
# COMPACT_ATOMS: atom_id res chain seq x y z
N MET A 1 -7.59 5.75 -39.29
CA MET A 1 -8.23 5.69 -37.97
C MET A 1 -7.11 5.60 -36.96
N GLU A 2 -6.95 6.61 -36.11
CA GLU A 2 -6.07 6.45 -34.94
C GLU A 2 -6.67 5.34 -34.06
N SER A 3 -5.86 4.36 -33.68
CA SER A 3 -6.29 3.36 -32.69
C SER A 3 -6.76 4.09 -31.43
N PRO A 4 -7.88 3.68 -30.81
CA PRO A 4 -8.32 4.29 -29.56
C PRO A 4 -7.18 4.21 -28.54
N ALA A 5 -6.85 5.35 -27.91
CA ALA A 5 -5.78 5.34 -26.94
C ALA A 5 -6.13 4.39 -25.79
N ARG A 6 -5.15 3.57 -25.40
CA ARG A 6 -5.25 2.60 -24.31
C ARG A 6 -5.73 3.28 -23.02
N LEU A 7 -6.82 2.78 -22.44
CA LEU A 7 -7.34 3.25 -21.16
C LEU A 7 -6.41 2.84 -20.03
N ASN A 8 -6.27 3.72 -19.05
CA ASN A 8 -5.44 3.49 -17.88
C ASN A 8 -6.33 3.44 -16.63
N VAL A 9 -6.61 2.23 -16.15
CA VAL A 9 -7.63 1.94 -15.15
C VAL A 9 -6.99 1.65 -13.80
N PHE A 10 -7.50 2.25 -12.73
CA PHE A 10 -7.08 1.92 -11.37
C PHE A 10 -7.64 0.56 -10.96
N LEU A 11 -6.77 -0.37 -10.60
CA LEU A 11 -7.14 -1.72 -10.14
C LEU A 11 -7.06 -1.82 -8.63
N SER A 12 -8.22 -1.79 -8.00
CA SER A 12 -8.39 -2.13 -6.58
C SER A 12 -8.63 -3.63 -6.44
N HIS A 13 -7.81 -4.33 -5.67
CA HIS A 13 -7.92 -5.77 -5.50
C HIS A 13 -7.43 -6.21 -4.13
N ARG A 14 -7.77 -7.44 -3.76
CA ARG A 14 -7.31 -8.03 -2.50
C ARG A 14 -5.98 -8.74 -2.68
N TYR A 15 -4.92 -8.23 -2.03
CA TYR A 15 -3.58 -8.83 -2.10
C TYR A 15 -3.54 -10.33 -1.77
N HIS A 16 -4.25 -10.76 -0.72
CA HIS A 16 -4.24 -12.14 -0.22
C HIS A 16 -5.15 -13.13 -0.98
N SER A 17 -5.46 -12.85 -2.25
CA SER A 17 -6.31 -13.71 -3.10
C SER A 17 -5.78 -13.79 -4.54
N PRO A 18 -4.52 -14.22 -4.74
CA PRO A 18 -3.87 -14.15 -6.05
C PRO A 18 -4.54 -15.03 -7.11
N ALA A 19 -5.13 -16.16 -6.72
CA ALA A 19 -5.80 -17.08 -7.66
C ALA A 19 -7.07 -16.43 -8.24
N GLU A 20 -7.91 -15.85 -7.39
CA GLU A 20 -9.13 -15.16 -7.80
C GLU A 20 -8.80 -13.88 -8.58
N ASN A 21 -7.79 -13.12 -8.15
CA ASN A 21 -7.33 -11.95 -8.91
C ASN A 21 -6.87 -12.33 -10.32
N LEU A 22 -6.15 -13.46 -10.46
CA LEU A 22 -5.72 -13.97 -11.75
C LEU A 22 -6.89 -14.44 -12.62
N TYR A 23 -7.86 -15.16 -12.04
CA TYR A 23 -9.07 -15.56 -12.73
C TYR A 23 -9.81 -14.35 -13.36
N PHE A 24 -10.07 -13.32 -12.55
CA PHE A 24 -10.70 -12.11 -13.07
C PHE A 24 -9.78 -11.37 -14.05
N TRP A 25 -8.48 -11.30 -13.80
CA TRP A 25 -7.53 -10.72 -14.75
C TRP A 25 -7.64 -11.38 -16.14
N GLU A 26 -7.67 -12.71 -16.22
CA GLU A 26 -7.80 -13.43 -17.49
C GLU A 26 -9.10 -13.07 -18.24
N LEU A 27 -10.21 -12.90 -17.52
CA LEU A 27 -11.47 -12.45 -18.11
C LEU A 27 -11.38 -11.01 -18.63
N LEU A 28 -10.77 -10.10 -17.86
CA LEU A 28 -10.70 -8.67 -18.18
C LEU A 28 -9.61 -8.31 -19.22
N SER A 29 -8.50 -9.04 -19.23
CA SER A 29 -7.34 -8.79 -20.10
C SER A 29 -7.56 -9.25 -21.54
N SER A 30 -8.67 -9.93 -21.82
CA SER A 30 -9.14 -10.19 -23.19
C SER A 30 -9.44 -8.91 -23.98
N ALA A 31 -9.60 -7.76 -23.30
CA ALA A 31 -9.75 -6.46 -23.94
C ALA A 31 -8.38 -5.81 -24.22
N GLU A 32 -8.03 -5.65 -25.50
CA GLU A 32 -6.69 -5.20 -25.95
C GLU A 32 -6.33 -3.74 -25.56
N ASP A 33 -7.31 -2.94 -25.14
CA ASP A 33 -7.18 -1.49 -24.98
C ASP A 33 -7.09 -1.00 -23.52
N VAL A 34 -6.69 -1.84 -22.56
CA VAL A 34 -6.59 -1.46 -21.14
C VAL A 34 -5.21 -1.73 -20.55
N SER A 35 -4.67 -0.79 -19.80
CA SER A 35 -3.60 -0.99 -18.83
C SER A 35 -4.15 -0.77 -17.43
N PHE A 36 -3.69 -1.58 -16.48
CA PHE A 36 -4.07 -1.43 -15.08
C PHE A 36 -2.94 -0.77 -14.32
N ARG A 37 -3.28 0.24 -13.51
CA ARG A 37 -2.37 0.81 -12.52
C ARG A 37 -2.75 0.28 -11.14
N VAL A 38 -1.75 -0.03 -10.34
CA VAL A 38 -1.90 -0.50 -8.96
C VAL A 38 -1.06 0.34 -8.02
N ASP A 39 -1.53 0.53 -6.80
CA ASP A 39 -0.69 1.02 -5.70
C ASP A 39 0.08 -0.19 -5.15
N GLU A 40 1.40 -0.15 -5.16
CA GLU A 40 2.18 -1.18 -4.47
C GLU A 40 2.21 -0.86 -2.99
N ALA A 41 2.27 -1.88 -2.14
CA ALA A 41 2.33 -1.70 -0.70
C ALA A 41 3.64 -0.99 -0.30
N VAL A 42 3.58 0.33 -0.25
CA VAL A 42 4.67 1.19 0.20
C VAL A 42 4.77 1.15 1.72
N SER A 43 5.97 1.40 2.26
CA SER A 43 6.22 1.46 3.71
C SER A 43 5.39 2.52 4.43
N PHE A 44 4.89 3.52 3.69
CA PHE A 44 4.08 4.63 4.20
C PHE A 44 2.87 4.90 3.30
N THR A 45 1.66 4.73 3.83
CA THR A 45 0.42 5.00 3.09
C THR A 45 0.09 6.49 3.10
N SER A 46 0.17 7.15 1.95
CA SER A 46 -0.28 8.55 1.78
C SER A 46 -1.65 8.61 1.08
N PRO A 47 -2.73 9.05 1.76
CA PRO A 47 -4.04 9.18 1.12
C PRO A 47 -4.06 10.15 -0.07
N VAL A 48 -3.21 11.17 -0.05
CA VAL A 48 -3.06 12.12 -1.17
C VAL A 48 -2.53 11.43 -2.43
N ARG A 49 -1.56 10.51 -2.27
CA ARG A 49 -1.05 9.67 -3.36
C ARG A 49 -2.19 8.87 -3.99
N LEU A 50 -2.97 8.17 -3.17
CA LEU A 50 -4.07 7.34 -3.64
C LEU A 50 -5.18 8.17 -4.32
N GLU A 51 -5.51 9.34 -3.77
CA GLU A 51 -6.44 10.29 -4.39
C GLU A 51 -5.96 10.75 -5.77
N ARG A 52 -4.67 11.07 -5.91
CA ARG A 52 -4.06 11.40 -7.23
C ARG A 52 -4.14 10.21 -8.19
N MET A 53 -3.73 9.01 -7.75
CA MET A 53 -3.73 7.82 -8.60
C MET A 53 -5.12 7.50 -9.17
N ILE A 54 -6.17 7.63 -8.35
CA ILE A 54 -7.56 7.44 -8.77
C ILE A 54 -8.05 8.60 -9.64
N ARG A 55 -7.73 9.85 -9.28
CA ARG A 55 -8.11 11.02 -10.09
C ARG A 55 -7.53 10.96 -11.49
N ASP A 56 -6.29 10.49 -11.62
CA ASP A 56 -5.56 10.49 -12.88
C ASP A 56 -5.84 9.21 -13.71
N ALA A 57 -6.65 8.27 -13.21
CA ALA A 57 -7.08 7.07 -13.93
C ALA A 57 -8.31 7.34 -14.79
N ASP A 58 -8.49 6.62 -15.89
CA ASP A 58 -9.66 6.75 -16.77
C ASP A 58 -10.91 6.08 -16.20
N GLY A 59 -10.72 5.10 -15.32
CA GLY A 59 -11.78 4.35 -14.65
C GLY A 59 -11.27 3.59 -13.43
N PHE A 60 -12.19 2.94 -12.73
CA PHE A 60 -11.92 2.14 -11.54
C PHE A 60 -12.46 0.72 -11.70
N VAL A 61 -11.61 -0.28 -11.46
CA VAL A 61 -11.99 -1.69 -11.42
C VAL A 61 -11.68 -2.25 -10.05
N GLY A 62 -12.69 -2.83 -9.40
CA GLY A 62 -12.55 -3.54 -8.13
C GLY A 62 -12.67 -5.06 -8.30
N ILE A 63 -11.76 -5.83 -7.71
CA ILE A 63 -11.83 -7.29 -7.61
C ILE A 63 -11.70 -7.68 -6.14
N HIS A 64 -12.82 -8.01 -5.49
CA HIS A 64 -12.86 -8.26 -4.04
C HIS A 64 -13.39 -9.65 -3.68
N PRO A 65 -12.53 -10.68 -3.77
CA PRO A 65 -12.81 -12.00 -3.22
C PRO A 65 -12.76 -12.01 -1.68
N LEU A 66 -13.45 -12.99 -1.10
CA LEU A 66 -13.27 -13.38 0.29
C LEU A 66 -12.58 -14.76 0.33
N PRO A 67 -11.37 -14.89 0.92
CA PRO A 67 -10.71 -16.17 1.05
C PRO A 67 -11.42 -17.03 2.11
N GLY A 68 -11.15 -18.32 2.09
CA GLY A 68 -11.73 -19.30 3.02
C GLY A 68 -12.91 -20.07 2.42
N ASP A 69 -13.63 -20.82 3.25
CA ASP A 69 -14.79 -21.62 2.80
C ASP A 69 -15.87 -20.66 2.24
N PRO A 70 -16.31 -20.82 0.97
CA PRO A 70 -17.40 -20.05 0.38
C PRO A 70 -18.69 -20.05 1.21
N ARG A 71 -18.86 -21.03 2.09
CA ARG A 71 -20.02 -21.19 2.97
C ARG A 71 -19.80 -20.61 4.39
N GLU A 72 -18.62 -20.07 4.68
CA GLU A 72 -18.34 -19.42 5.97
C GLU A 72 -19.24 -18.19 6.15
N VAL A 73 -19.93 -18.13 7.29
CA VAL A 73 -20.73 -16.98 7.69
C VAL A 73 -19.87 -16.06 8.56
N HIS A 74 -19.68 -14.83 8.11
CA HIS A 74 -18.92 -13.83 8.85
C HIS A 74 -19.84 -12.83 9.57
N LEU A 75 -19.44 -12.42 10.78
CA LEU A 75 -20.09 -11.32 11.49
C LEU A 75 -19.81 -9.98 10.79
N LEU A 76 -20.78 -9.05 10.86
CA LEU A 76 -20.67 -7.72 10.25
C LEU A 76 -19.38 -6.95 10.60
N PRO A 77 -18.89 -6.91 11.85
CA PRO A 77 -17.64 -6.23 12.17
C PRO A 77 -16.43 -6.82 11.44
N ARG A 78 -16.40 -8.16 11.29
CA ARG A 78 -15.33 -8.87 10.57
C ARG A 78 -15.36 -8.55 9.08
N LEU A 79 -16.55 -8.55 8.46
CA LEU A 79 -16.71 -8.13 7.05
C LEU A 79 -16.27 -6.68 6.82
N ARG A 80 -16.65 -5.76 7.71
CA ARG A 80 -16.22 -4.35 7.63
C ARG A 80 -14.71 -4.21 7.73
N HIS A 81 -14.07 -4.99 8.60
CA HIS A 81 -12.61 -5.02 8.71
C HIS A 81 -11.94 -5.60 7.46
N MET A 82 -12.46 -6.71 6.92
CA MET A 82 -11.90 -7.34 5.71
C MET A 82 -12.05 -6.46 4.47
N ALA A 83 -13.09 -5.63 4.40
CA ALA A 83 -13.36 -4.72 3.27
C ALA A 83 -12.89 -3.26 3.50
N ARG A 84 -12.13 -2.97 4.58
CA ARG A 84 -11.86 -1.59 5.03
C ARG A 84 -11.12 -0.73 3.99
N TYR A 85 -10.05 -1.26 3.40
CA TYR A 85 -9.27 -0.55 2.37
C TYR A 85 -10.05 -0.45 1.07
N PHE A 86 -10.74 -1.51 0.68
CA PHE A 86 -11.58 -1.47 -0.51
C PHE A 86 -12.65 -0.39 -0.45
N ARG A 87 -13.36 -0.30 0.68
CA ARG A 87 -14.41 0.70 0.88
C ARG A 87 -13.85 2.13 0.83
N LEU A 88 -12.60 2.32 1.25
CA LEU A 88 -11.89 3.59 1.12
C LEU A 88 -11.65 3.94 -0.36
N GLU A 89 -11.03 3.04 -1.12
CA GLU A 89 -10.73 3.21 -2.54
C GLU A 89 -11.99 3.39 -3.40
N LEU A 90 -13.01 2.58 -3.14
CA LEU A 90 -14.31 2.71 -3.80
C LEU A 90 -14.97 4.06 -3.49
N GLY A 91 -14.91 4.50 -2.23
CA GLY A 91 -15.39 5.83 -1.83
C GLY A 91 -14.65 6.95 -2.56
N MET A 92 -13.33 6.83 -2.73
CA MET A 92 -12.52 7.76 -3.52
C MET A 92 -12.95 7.76 -4.99
N ALA A 93 -13.11 6.61 -5.63
CA ALA A 93 -13.56 6.51 -7.02
C ALA A 93 -14.95 7.13 -7.26
N VAL A 94 -15.87 6.93 -6.31
CA VAL A 94 -17.20 7.57 -6.31
C VAL A 94 -17.07 9.10 -6.24
N ARG A 95 -16.28 9.64 -5.31
CA ARG A 95 -16.07 11.10 -5.20
C ARG A 95 -15.40 11.66 -6.46
N ALA A 96 -14.46 10.91 -7.04
CA ALA A 96 -13.78 11.23 -8.30
C ALA A 96 -14.69 11.18 -9.53
N ARG A 97 -15.90 10.64 -9.39
CA ARG A 97 -16.87 10.42 -10.48
C ARG A 97 -16.26 9.62 -11.64
N LYS A 98 -15.41 8.65 -11.31
CA LYS A 98 -14.83 7.75 -12.31
C LYS A 98 -15.86 6.69 -12.67
N PRO A 99 -15.99 6.33 -13.97
CA PRO A 99 -16.66 5.10 -14.35
C PRO A 99 -16.07 3.95 -13.51
N ALA A 100 -16.93 3.14 -12.91
CA ALA A 100 -16.50 2.14 -11.95
C ALA A 100 -17.28 0.84 -12.08
N VAL A 101 -16.54 -0.27 -12.07
CA VAL A 101 -17.08 -1.63 -12.00
C VAL A 101 -16.39 -2.39 -10.89
N VAL A 102 -17.14 -3.16 -10.13
CA VAL A 102 -16.64 -3.94 -9.00
C VAL A 102 -17.18 -5.35 -9.08
N PHE A 103 -16.30 -6.32 -9.21
CA PHE A 103 -16.61 -7.73 -9.02
C PHE A 103 -16.30 -8.09 -7.57
N HIS A 104 -17.31 -8.50 -6.82
CA HIS A 104 -17.13 -8.79 -5.39
C HIS A 104 -17.83 -10.07 -4.98
N ASP A 105 -17.27 -10.74 -3.98
CA ASP A 105 -17.91 -11.88 -3.35
C ASP A 105 -19.27 -11.49 -2.76
N GLN A 106 -20.31 -12.29 -3.01
CA GLN A 106 -21.66 -12.02 -2.51
C GLN A 106 -21.74 -11.94 -0.98
N ARG A 107 -20.84 -12.59 -0.24
CA ARG A 107 -20.77 -12.48 1.23
C ARG A 107 -20.44 -11.06 1.71
N LEU A 108 -19.91 -10.19 0.84
CA LEU A 108 -19.65 -8.78 1.13
C LEU A 108 -20.88 -7.87 0.98
N LEU A 109 -22.00 -8.36 0.43
CA LEU A 109 -23.23 -7.58 0.24
C LEU A 109 -23.69 -6.77 1.47
N PRO A 110 -23.59 -7.27 2.71
CA PRO A 110 -24.04 -6.50 3.88
C PRO A 110 -23.20 -5.24 4.18
N VAL A 111 -21.96 -5.18 3.70
CA VAL A 111 -21.01 -4.10 4.03
C VAL A 111 -20.58 -3.27 2.82
N LEU A 112 -20.86 -3.75 1.62
CA LEU A 112 -20.53 -3.06 0.38
C LEU A 112 -21.75 -2.35 -0.18
N ARG A 113 -21.65 -1.04 -0.34
CA ARG A 113 -22.68 -0.18 -0.94
C ARG A 113 -22.01 0.84 -1.82
N ALA A 114 -22.64 1.16 -2.94
CA ALA A 114 -22.21 2.21 -3.85
C ALA A 114 -23.44 2.88 -4.45
N PRO A 115 -23.32 4.13 -4.95
CA PRO A 115 -24.36 4.76 -5.76
C PRO A 115 -24.63 3.97 -7.04
N GLU A 116 -25.79 4.20 -7.67
CA GLU A 116 -26.21 3.54 -8.92
C GLU A 116 -25.24 3.77 -10.08
N SER A 117 -24.42 4.83 -10.03
CA SER A 117 -23.37 5.09 -11.01
C SER A 117 -22.22 4.07 -10.98
N VAL A 118 -22.16 3.20 -9.96
CA VAL A 118 -21.15 2.14 -9.84
C VAL A 118 -21.77 0.79 -10.12
N ARG A 119 -21.16 0.03 -11.03
CA ARG A 119 -21.60 -1.33 -11.36
C ARG A 119 -21.07 -2.32 -10.33
N LEU A 120 -21.84 -2.59 -9.28
CA LEU A 120 -21.54 -3.65 -8.32
C LEU A 120 -22.05 -5.00 -8.86
N VAL A 121 -21.13 -5.94 -9.08
CA VAL A 121 -21.39 -7.26 -9.61
C VAL A 121 -21.06 -8.31 -8.55
N PRO A 122 -22.05 -8.78 -7.77
CA PRO A 122 -21.85 -9.90 -6.88
C PRO A 122 -21.64 -11.19 -7.69
N TYR A 123 -20.80 -12.07 -7.16
CA TYR A 123 -20.62 -13.45 -7.62
C TYR A 123 -20.53 -14.42 -6.43
N ASP A 124 -20.86 -15.69 -6.65
CA ASP A 124 -20.62 -16.75 -5.68
C ASP A 124 -19.19 -17.28 -5.87
N ALA A 125 -18.40 -17.37 -4.79
CA ALA A 125 -17.01 -17.83 -4.87
C ALA A 125 -16.86 -19.22 -5.52
N GLN A 126 -17.87 -20.10 -5.39
CA GLN A 126 -17.88 -21.42 -6.03
C GLN A 126 -17.91 -21.34 -7.57
N GLU A 127 -18.32 -20.21 -8.15
CA GLU A 127 -18.34 -19.99 -9.60
C GLU A 127 -16.94 -19.78 -10.21
N THR A 128 -15.94 -19.50 -9.38
CA THR A 128 -14.54 -19.34 -9.83
C THR A 128 -13.77 -20.66 -9.87
N GLU A 129 -14.36 -21.75 -9.34
CA GLU A 129 -13.74 -23.07 -9.37
C GLU A 129 -13.83 -23.69 -10.78
N ALA A 130 -12.72 -24.22 -11.29
CA ALA A 130 -12.61 -24.74 -12.67
C ALA A 130 -13.60 -25.88 -13.00
N ALA A 131 -14.13 -26.57 -11.99
CA ALA A 131 -15.12 -27.65 -12.15
C ALA A 131 -16.56 -27.12 -12.30
N THR A 132 -16.80 -25.83 -12.09
CA THR A 132 -18.13 -25.24 -12.09
C THR A 132 -18.47 -24.67 -13.48
N HIS A 133 -19.49 -25.23 -14.13
CA HIS A 133 -20.11 -24.58 -15.29
C HIS A 133 -20.90 -23.35 -14.83
N SER A 134 -20.26 -22.18 -14.83
CA SER A 134 -20.86 -20.91 -14.42
C SER A 134 -21.11 -19.96 -15.60
N ALA A 135 -22.15 -19.13 -15.49
CA ALA A 135 -22.41 -18.01 -16.38
C ALA A 135 -21.55 -16.75 -16.04
N LEU A 136 -20.74 -16.82 -14.97
CA LEU A 136 -19.92 -15.72 -14.48
C LEU A 136 -18.99 -15.14 -15.56
N PRO A 137 -18.26 -15.93 -16.38
CA PRO A 137 -17.42 -15.38 -17.44
C PRO A 137 -18.19 -14.46 -18.40
N GLY A 138 -19.34 -14.90 -18.91
CA GLY A 138 -20.17 -14.10 -19.82
C GLY A 138 -20.79 -12.87 -19.15
N LYS A 139 -21.17 -12.98 -17.87
CA LYS A 139 -21.64 -11.86 -17.06
C LYS A 139 -20.53 -10.80 -16.87
N VAL A 140 -19.32 -11.23 -16.51
CA VAL A 140 -18.15 -10.37 -16.33
C VAL A 140 -17.82 -9.65 -17.63
N GLU A 141 -17.70 -10.39 -18.74
CA GLU A 141 -17.39 -9.83 -20.06
C GLU A 141 -18.43 -8.78 -20.49
N SER A 142 -19.73 -9.09 -20.35
CA SER A 142 -20.82 -8.18 -20.71
C SER A 142 -20.78 -6.88 -19.91
N VAL A 143 -20.66 -6.98 -18.58
CA VAL A 143 -20.63 -5.79 -17.71
C VAL A 143 -19.35 -4.98 -17.95
N TYR A 144 -18.21 -5.65 -18.12
CA TYR A 144 -16.93 -5.01 -18.35
C TYR A 144 -16.90 -4.25 -19.68
N ARG A 145 -17.41 -4.83 -20.77
CA ARG A 145 -17.56 -4.13 -22.05
C ARG A 145 -18.39 -2.86 -21.92
N GLY A 146 -19.49 -2.92 -21.15
CA GLY A 146 -20.31 -1.75 -20.84
C GLY A 146 -19.57 -0.68 -20.05
N PHE A 147 -18.70 -1.08 -19.11
CA PHE A 147 -17.80 -0.17 -18.39
C PHE A 147 -16.77 0.48 -19.32
N LEU A 148 -16.13 -0.29 -20.21
CA LEU A 148 -15.11 0.23 -21.12
C LEU A 148 -15.66 1.30 -22.06
N ALA A 149 -16.87 1.10 -22.59
CA ALA A 149 -17.55 2.09 -23.41
C ALA A 149 -17.74 3.43 -22.66
N GLU A 150 -18.15 3.36 -21.39
CA GLU A 150 -18.33 4.53 -20.52
C GLU A 150 -16.99 5.20 -20.19
N ALA A 151 -15.95 4.41 -19.90
CA ALA A 151 -14.60 4.88 -19.63
C ALA A 151 -13.98 5.61 -20.84
N HIS A 152 -14.14 5.10 -22.06
CA HIS A 152 -13.65 5.78 -23.27
C HIS A 152 -14.34 7.14 -23.50
N VAL A 153 -15.65 7.24 -23.25
CA VAL A 153 -16.39 8.51 -23.36
C VAL A 153 -15.89 9.51 -22.31
N SER A 154 -15.76 9.06 -21.06
CA SER A 154 -15.26 9.89 -19.96
C SER A 154 -13.83 10.37 -20.20
N ALA A 155 -12.92 9.46 -20.59
CA ALA A 155 -11.51 9.77 -20.86
C ALA A 155 -11.38 10.82 -21.97
N SER A 156 -12.16 10.68 -23.05
CA SER A 156 -12.17 11.65 -24.16
C SER A 156 -12.59 13.05 -23.73
N ALA A 157 -13.55 13.16 -22.79
CA ALA A 157 -13.95 14.44 -22.20
C ALA A 157 -12.90 15.00 -21.22
N GLN A 158 -12.16 14.13 -20.53
CA GLN A 158 -11.17 14.50 -19.51
C GLN A 158 -9.78 14.81 -20.07
N ARG A 159 -9.42 14.36 -21.29
CA ARG A 159 -8.12 14.62 -21.96
C ARG A 159 -7.67 16.10 -22.00
N ARG A 160 -8.58 17.04 -21.77
CA ARG A 160 -8.27 18.48 -21.64
C ARG A 160 -7.61 18.87 -20.31
N ARG A 161 -7.54 17.99 -19.31
CA ARG A 161 -6.99 18.26 -17.98
C ARG A 161 -5.82 17.33 -17.68
N SER A 162 -4.59 17.83 -17.90
CA SER A 162 -3.37 17.16 -17.43
C SER A 162 -3.05 17.64 -16.02
N HIS A 163 -3.04 16.73 -15.05
CA HIS A 163 -2.62 16.96 -13.66
C HIS A 163 -1.16 16.53 -13.45
N HIS A 164 -0.29 17.10 -14.29
CA HIS A 164 1.16 16.93 -14.22
C HIS A 164 1.88 18.29 -14.25
N GLN A 165 1.25 19.32 -13.68
CA GLN A 165 1.81 20.68 -13.67
C GLN A 165 2.86 20.87 -12.58
N ARG A 166 2.94 19.91 -11.64
CA ARG A 166 3.71 19.98 -10.40
C ARG A 166 3.31 21.14 -9.51
N ARG A 167 2.02 21.52 -9.47
CA ARG A 167 1.51 22.67 -8.70
C ARG A 167 0.80 22.24 -7.44
N VAL A 168 1.15 22.84 -6.30
CA VAL A 168 0.57 22.54 -4.98
C VAL A 168 -0.07 23.77 -4.39
N GLY A 169 -1.38 23.73 -4.18
CA GLY A 169 -2.10 24.86 -3.59
C GLY A 169 -1.91 24.91 -2.08
N LEU A 170 -1.55 26.08 -1.54
CA LEU A 170 -1.43 26.31 -0.10
C LEU A 170 -2.61 27.17 0.38
N VAL A 171 -3.51 26.58 1.17
CA VAL A 171 -4.62 27.27 1.85
C VAL A 171 -4.33 27.29 3.35
N VAL A 172 -3.49 28.24 3.76
CA VAL A 172 -2.98 28.34 5.13
C VAL A 172 -3.49 29.61 5.79
N SER A 173 -3.94 29.52 7.05
CA SER A 173 -4.43 30.68 7.80
C SER A 173 -3.28 31.65 8.11
N PRO A 174 -3.49 32.98 8.06
CA PRO A 174 -2.52 33.98 8.52
C PRO A 174 -2.12 33.80 10.00
N GLU A 175 -2.94 33.13 10.79
CA GLU A 175 -2.62 32.76 12.19
C GLU A 175 -1.43 31.79 12.26
N ASN A 176 -1.24 31.00 11.20
CA ASN A 176 -0.12 30.07 11.00
C ASN A 176 0.90 30.61 9.99
N ARG A 177 1.21 31.92 10.05
CA ARG A 177 2.10 32.61 9.10
C ARG A 177 3.48 31.96 8.90
N SER A 178 3.98 31.19 9.87
CA SER A 178 5.25 30.48 9.78
C SER A 178 5.17 29.17 8.99
N ALA A 179 3.97 28.60 8.80
CA ALA A 179 3.78 27.37 8.06
C ALA A 179 3.97 27.58 6.54
N THR A 180 3.47 28.70 5.98
CA THR A 180 3.56 28.94 4.53
C THR A 180 5.00 28.95 4.01
N PRO A 181 5.96 29.71 4.60
CA PRO A 181 7.35 29.68 4.13
C PRO A 181 8.00 28.29 4.26
N ALA A 182 7.78 27.59 5.38
CA ALA A 182 8.34 26.26 5.61
C ALA A 182 7.79 25.21 4.62
N LEU A 183 6.49 25.26 4.32
CA LEU A 183 5.88 24.40 3.32
C LEU A 183 6.35 24.74 1.90
N THR A 184 6.49 26.03 1.57
CA THR A 184 7.03 26.47 0.28
C THR A 184 8.44 25.89 0.05
N GLU A 185 9.33 26.05 1.03
CA GLU A 185 10.71 25.54 0.94
C GLU A 185 10.74 24.01 0.77
N ALA A 186 10.02 23.27 1.63
CA ALA A 186 9.94 21.82 1.52
C ALA A 186 9.35 21.34 0.19
N LEU A 187 8.35 22.04 -0.36
CA LEU A 187 7.78 21.72 -1.66
C LEU A 187 8.77 21.95 -2.80
N GLU A 188 9.49 23.08 -2.78
CA GLU A 188 10.49 23.42 -3.79
C GLU A 188 11.66 22.42 -3.79
N GLU A 189 12.11 21.96 -2.63
CA GLU A 189 13.13 20.89 -2.49
C GLU A 189 12.71 19.59 -3.19
N HIS A 190 11.41 19.27 -3.18
CA HIS A 190 10.82 18.12 -3.88
C HIS A 190 10.33 18.46 -5.30
N SER A 191 10.81 19.58 -5.87
CA SER A 191 10.48 20.04 -7.23
C SER A 191 8.98 20.27 -7.47
N TRP A 192 8.23 20.67 -6.44
CA TRP A 192 6.86 21.17 -6.55
C TRP A 192 6.85 22.70 -6.65
N GLU A 193 5.92 23.24 -7.43
CA GLU A 193 5.61 24.67 -7.51
C GLU A 193 4.52 25.00 -6.47
N PRO A 194 4.87 25.66 -5.35
CA PRO A 194 3.88 26.09 -4.37
C PRO A 194 3.08 27.28 -4.90
N VAL A 195 1.75 27.20 -4.74
CA VAL A 195 0.80 28.24 -5.15
C VAL A 195 0.02 28.69 -3.92
N VAL A 196 0.41 29.83 -3.33
CA VAL A 196 -0.33 30.40 -2.20
C VAL A 196 -1.70 30.88 -2.68
N LEU A 197 -2.76 30.33 -2.08
CA LEU A 197 -4.14 30.65 -2.44
C LEU A 197 -4.69 31.78 -1.56
N PRO A 198 -5.65 32.58 -2.08
CA PRO A 198 -6.15 33.75 -1.35
C PRO A 198 -6.76 33.42 0.01
N TRP A 199 -6.47 34.27 1.01
CA TRP A 199 -7.11 34.24 2.33
C TRP A 199 -7.80 35.58 2.65
N PRO A 200 -9.03 35.59 3.23
CA PRO A 200 -9.84 34.43 3.56
C PRO A 200 -10.38 33.71 2.31
N PRO A 201 -10.50 32.38 2.34
CA PRO A 201 -10.98 31.64 1.18
C PRO A 201 -12.46 31.98 0.91
N ARG A 202 -12.76 32.18 -0.37
CA ARG A 202 -14.13 32.34 -0.88
C ARG A 202 -14.35 31.27 -1.93
N LEU A 203 -15.37 30.43 -1.77
CA LEU A 203 -15.72 29.39 -2.74
C LEU A 203 -16.41 29.99 -3.97
N ASP A 204 -15.71 30.89 -4.64
CA ASP A 204 -16.11 31.54 -5.88
C ASP A 204 -15.41 30.90 -7.09
N LEU A 205 -15.73 31.40 -8.29
CA LEU A 205 -15.17 30.86 -9.53
C LEU A 205 -13.63 30.93 -9.57
N ASP A 206 -13.01 31.97 -8.99
CA ASP A 206 -11.56 32.14 -9.00
C ASP A 206 -10.88 31.08 -8.14
N LEU A 207 -11.28 30.94 -6.87
CA LEU A 207 -10.69 29.93 -5.99
C LEU A 207 -10.92 28.52 -6.53
N ILE A 208 -12.13 28.21 -7.03
CA ILE A 208 -12.44 26.90 -7.61
C ILE A 208 -11.55 26.61 -8.82
N THR A 209 -11.30 27.60 -9.66
CA THR A 209 -10.41 27.45 -10.83
C THR A 209 -8.97 27.19 -10.40
N ARG A 210 -8.46 27.93 -9.41
CA ARG A 210 -7.11 27.74 -8.88
C ARG A 210 -6.93 26.37 -8.22
N LEU A 211 -7.88 25.96 -7.37
CA LEU A 211 -7.86 24.64 -6.71
C LEU A 211 -7.84 23.50 -7.73
N ARG A 212 -8.62 23.61 -8.82
CA ARG A 212 -8.66 22.61 -9.89
C ARG A 212 -7.43 22.60 -10.80
N ALA A 213 -6.66 23.69 -10.82
CA ALA A 213 -5.40 23.76 -11.56
C ALA A 213 -4.23 23.17 -10.76
N CYS A 214 -4.39 22.96 -9.45
CA CYS A 214 -3.38 22.31 -8.62
C CYS A 214 -3.46 20.78 -8.77
N ASP A 215 -2.31 20.12 -8.68
CA ASP A 215 -2.22 18.67 -8.65
C ASP A 215 -2.68 18.12 -7.31
N TRP A 216 -2.46 18.85 -6.23
CA TRP A 216 -3.01 18.58 -4.91
C TRP A 216 -2.89 19.85 -4.06
N VAL A 217 -3.48 19.86 -2.87
CA VAL A 217 -3.52 21.05 -2.01
C VAL A 217 -3.22 20.72 -0.56
N ILE A 218 -2.59 21.65 0.15
CA ILE A 218 -2.45 21.65 1.61
C ILE A 218 -3.50 22.59 2.18
N VAL A 219 -4.31 22.08 3.12
CA VAL A 219 -5.39 22.85 3.75
C VAL A 219 -5.19 22.88 5.25
N ASP A 220 -5.07 24.09 5.79
CA ASP A 220 -5.01 24.36 7.22
C ASP A 220 -6.40 24.22 7.85
N LEU A 221 -6.51 23.32 8.83
CA LEU A 221 -7.74 23.01 9.55
C LEU A 221 -7.90 23.81 10.85
N ASP A 222 -7.03 24.77 11.17
CA ASP A 222 -7.11 25.49 12.45
C ASP A 222 -8.27 26.50 12.50
N THR A 223 -9.02 26.66 11.41
CA THR A 223 -10.14 27.59 11.34
C THR A 223 -11.38 26.94 10.72
N VAL A 224 -12.57 27.45 11.09
CA VAL A 224 -13.85 27.04 10.46
C VAL A 224 -13.82 27.24 8.94
N ARG A 225 -13.14 28.28 8.45
CA ARG A 225 -12.98 28.53 7.00
C ARG A 225 -12.15 27.45 6.34
N GLY A 226 -11.08 27.01 7.00
CA GLY A 226 -10.27 25.86 6.61
C GLY A 226 -11.10 24.57 6.49
N HIS A 227 -11.95 24.28 7.49
CA HIS A 227 -12.85 23.13 7.45
C HIS A 227 -13.78 23.15 6.23
N LEU A 228 -14.32 24.32 5.86
CA LEU A 228 -15.19 24.46 4.69
C LEU A 228 -14.43 24.23 3.38
N VAL A 229 -13.19 24.70 3.28
CA VAL A 229 -12.33 24.41 2.12
C VAL A 229 -12.02 22.92 2.05
N ALA A 230 -11.65 22.28 3.16
CA ALA A 230 -11.38 20.85 3.21
C ALA A 230 -12.61 20.01 2.83
N ALA A 231 -13.80 20.38 3.30
CA ALA A 231 -15.05 19.73 2.90
C ALA A 231 -15.33 19.90 1.40
N PHE A 232 -15.07 21.10 0.86
CA PHE A 232 -15.21 21.38 -0.56
C PHE A 232 -14.23 20.56 -1.42
N THR A 233 -12.93 20.57 -1.09
CA THR A 233 -11.91 19.82 -1.84
C THR A 233 -12.15 18.33 -1.77
N HIS A 234 -12.55 17.81 -0.61
CA HIS A 234 -12.98 16.42 -0.43
C HIS A 234 -14.15 16.04 -1.35
N GLY A 235 -15.21 16.86 -1.36
CA GLY A 235 -16.40 16.61 -2.18
C GLY A 235 -16.18 16.81 -3.69
N GLN A 236 -15.25 17.68 -4.09
CA GLN A 236 -14.84 17.88 -5.48
C GLN A 236 -13.71 16.94 -5.92
N PHE A 237 -13.22 16.08 -5.02
CA PHE A 237 -12.10 15.19 -5.24
C PHE A 237 -10.83 15.91 -5.75
N VAL A 238 -10.51 17.03 -5.12
CA VAL A 238 -9.19 17.66 -5.21
C VAL A 238 -8.32 17.00 -4.14
N PRO A 239 -7.25 16.26 -4.51
CA PRO A 239 -6.39 15.57 -3.54
C PRO A 239 -5.87 16.56 -2.50
N THR A 240 -6.06 16.23 -1.21
CA THR A 240 -5.88 17.20 -0.12
C THR A 240 -5.07 16.61 1.01
N MET A 241 -4.02 17.32 1.42
CA MET A 241 -3.28 17.10 2.66
C MET A 241 -3.79 18.07 3.74
N PRO A 242 -4.64 17.62 4.66
CA PRO A 242 -5.02 18.45 5.80
C PRO A 242 -3.86 18.58 6.80
N ILE A 243 -3.57 19.80 7.23
CA ILE A 243 -2.65 20.10 8.34
C ILE A 243 -3.44 20.67 9.52
N VAL A 244 -3.02 20.37 10.75
CA VAL A 244 -3.68 20.86 11.96
C VAL A 244 -2.67 21.11 13.07
N SER A 245 -2.79 22.24 13.77
CA SER A 245 -2.03 22.52 14.99
C SER A 245 -2.84 22.21 16.25
N PRO A 246 -2.23 22.19 17.45
CA PRO A 246 -2.94 22.02 18.71
C PRO A 246 -4.03 23.08 18.98
N ARG A 247 -4.02 24.18 18.24
CA ARG A 247 -4.94 25.31 18.45
C ARG A 247 -6.28 25.14 17.73
N ALA A 248 -6.46 24.06 16.95
CA ALA A 248 -7.63 23.86 16.12
C ALA A 248 -8.94 23.70 16.94
N PRO A 249 -10.02 24.40 16.55
CA PRO A 249 -11.32 24.31 17.22
C PRO A 249 -12.10 23.08 16.75
N GLY A 250 -12.16 22.04 17.59
CA GLY A 250 -12.83 20.78 17.24
C GLY A 250 -12.18 20.09 16.03
N THR A 251 -12.72 18.96 15.58
CA THR A 251 -12.14 18.25 14.42
C THR A 251 -13.22 17.96 13.37
N PRO A 252 -13.08 18.44 12.11
CA PRO A 252 -13.93 18.00 11.01
C PRO A 252 -13.62 16.55 10.63
N GLU A 253 -12.60 15.96 11.26
CA GLU A 253 -12.07 14.63 11.01
C GLU A 253 -13.14 13.54 11.13
N GLU A 254 -13.99 13.58 12.16
CA GLU A 254 -15.03 12.55 12.29
C GLU A 254 -16.05 12.60 11.15
N THR A 255 -16.44 13.81 10.75
CA THR A 255 -17.42 14.03 9.67
C THR A 255 -16.85 13.72 8.29
N LEU A 256 -15.64 14.19 7.98
CA LEU A 256 -15.03 14.05 6.66
C LEU A 256 -14.29 12.70 6.49
N TYR A 257 -13.73 12.18 7.57
CA TYR A 257 -12.77 11.07 7.55
C TYR A 257 -13.16 9.90 8.46
N GLY A 258 -14.15 10.04 9.35
CA GLY A 258 -14.56 9.01 10.32
C GLY A 258 -15.31 7.81 9.73
N GLY A 259 -15.80 7.91 8.49
CA GLY A 259 -16.48 6.80 7.80
C GLY A 259 -15.56 5.62 7.42
N SER A 260 -14.24 5.82 7.44
CA SER A 260 -13.24 4.78 7.18
C SER A 260 -12.10 4.84 8.22
N PRO A 261 -12.01 3.87 9.15
CA PRO A 261 -11.04 3.91 10.24
C PRO A 261 -9.56 3.77 9.81
N THR A 262 -9.26 3.41 8.55
CA THR A 262 -7.90 2.99 8.16
C THR A 262 -7.04 4.00 7.42
N GLY A 263 -7.63 4.95 6.70
CA GLY A 263 -6.88 5.77 5.74
C GLY A 263 -6.87 7.25 6.04
N HIS A 264 -8.05 7.89 6.07
CA HIS A 264 -8.11 9.34 6.06
C HIS A 264 -7.68 10.01 7.39
N ARG A 265 -7.80 9.33 8.53
CA ARG A 265 -7.29 9.86 9.82
C ARG A 265 -5.76 9.96 9.85
N LYS A 266 -5.07 9.04 9.17
CA LYS A 266 -3.61 9.07 8.95
C LYS A 266 -3.20 10.14 7.93
N ALA A 267 -4.14 10.74 7.20
CA ALA A 267 -3.87 11.81 6.24
C ALA A 267 -3.67 13.17 6.90
N ILE A 268 -4.10 13.34 8.16
CA ILE A 268 -4.00 14.61 8.87
C ILE A 268 -2.62 14.74 9.47
N VAL A 269 -1.86 15.66 8.91
CA VAL A 269 -0.56 16.07 9.41
C VAL A 269 -0.76 16.97 10.63
N ARG A 270 -0.25 16.52 11.77
CA ARG A 270 -0.27 17.26 13.04
C ARG A 270 1.09 17.89 13.27
N TRP A 271 1.12 19.15 13.69
CA TRP A 271 2.36 19.91 13.86
C TRP A 271 2.24 20.96 14.96
N ASP A 272 3.35 21.28 15.62
CA ASP A 272 3.41 22.26 16.72
C ASP A 272 4.21 23.52 16.33
N ASP A 273 5.24 23.32 15.52
CA ASP A 273 6.15 24.32 15.00
C ASP A 273 6.56 24.01 13.54
N PRO A 274 7.16 24.97 12.81
CA PRO A 274 7.50 24.77 11.40
C PRO A 274 8.41 23.57 11.11
N ASP A 275 9.36 23.25 11.99
CA ASP A 275 10.29 22.13 11.78
C ASP A 275 9.53 20.80 11.93
N SER A 276 8.65 20.71 12.94
CA SER A 276 7.77 19.55 13.12
C SER A 276 6.80 19.36 11.94
N LEU A 277 6.34 20.45 11.33
CA LEU A 277 5.48 20.42 10.15
C LEU A 277 6.22 19.84 8.94
N VAL A 278 7.41 20.34 8.65
CA VAL A 278 8.23 19.84 7.54
C VAL A 278 8.56 18.37 7.76
N ALA A 279 9.00 17.98 8.96
CA ALA A 279 9.29 16.59 9.30
C ALA A 279 8.09 15.65 9.13
N ALA A 280 6.87 16.14 9.37
CA ALA A 280 5.65 15.36 9.21
C ALA A 280 5.15 15.31 7.75
N VAL A 281 5.40 16.35 6.94
CA VAL A 281 5.04 16.39 5.51
C VAL A 281 6.03 15.61 4.65
N GLU A 282 7.31 15.61 5.00
CA GLU A 282 8.42 15.00 4.25
C GLU A 282 8.17 13.54 3.80
N PRO A 283 7.69 12.60 4.66
CA PRO A 283 7.38 11.24 4.24
C PRO A 283 6.29 11.17 3.17
N HIS A 284 5.32 12.10 3.19
CA HIS A 284 4.29 12.17 2.15
C HIS A 284 4.87 12.63 0.82
N LEU A 285 5.74 13.65 0.82
CA LEU A 285 6.35 14.18 -0.40
C LEU A 285 7.15 13.09 -1.13
N ARG A 286 7.92 12.29 -0.37
CA ARG A 286 8.71 11.17 -0.91
C ARG A 286 7.87 10.15 -1.66
N VAL A 287 6.69 9.79 -1.12
CA VAL A 287 5.84 8.75 -1.73
C VAL A 287 4.84 9.30 -2.74
N ILE A 288 4.47 10.59 -2.70
CA ILE A 288 3.46 11.17 -3.59
C ILE A 288 3.91 11.11 -5.06
N ASP A 289 5.21 11.13 -5.32
CA ASP A 289 5.80 11.11 -6.67
C ASP A 289 6.24 9.75 -7.19
N GLU A 290 6.24 8.72 -6.34
CA GLU A 290 6.60 7.36 -6.78
C GLU A 290 5.70 6.93 -7.94
N GLN A 291 6.28 6.43 -9.02
CA GLN A 291 5.47 6.01 -10.17
C GLN A 291 4.62 4.79 -9.79
N PRO A 292 3.32 4.76 -10.15
CA PRO A 292 2.52 3.57 -9.94
C PRO A 292 3.02 2.44 -10.84
N ARG A 293 2.83 1.19 -10.41
CA ARG A 293 3.13 0.03 -11.26
C ARG A 293 2.04 -0.13 -12.31
N PHE A 294 2.47 -0.28 -13.56
CA PHE A 294 1.60 -0.59 -14.69
C PHE A 294 1.65 -2.08 -15.00
N ILE A 295 0.46 -2.67 -15.14
CA ILE A 295 0.26 -4.05 -15.54
C ILE A 295 -0.43 -4.01 -16.91
N GLY A 296 0.32 -4.37 -17.94
CA GLY A 296 -0.12 -4.36 -19.32
C GLY A 296 -0.17 -5.74 -19.99
N SER A 297 0.27 -6.79 -19.30
CA SER A 297 0.30 -8.16 -19.82
C SER A 297 0.02 -9.19 -18.72
N THR A 298 -0.40 -10.39 -19.14
CA THR A 298 -0.66 -11.51 -18.22
C THR A 298 0.58 -11.94 -17.44
N ALA A 299 1.77 -11.91 -18.07
CA ALA A 299 3.02 -12.23 -17.37
C ALA A 299 3.30 -11.23 -16.23
N GLN A 300 3.10 -9.92 -16.48
CA GLN A 300 3.26 -8.90 -15.44
C GLN A 300 2.23 -9.04 -14.33
N ALA A 301 0.98 -9.38 -14.66
CA ALA A 301 -0.09 -9.60 -13.68
C ALA A 301 0.21 -10.80 -12.78
N LEU A 302 0.67 -11.90 -13.38
CA LEU A 302 1.05 -13.11 -12.66
C LEU A 302 2.22 -12.89 -11.71
N ASP A 303 3.25 -12.18 -12.15
CA ASP A 303 4.35 -11.77 -11.27
C ASP A 303 3.85 -10.87 -10.14
N TYR A 304 3.06 -9.86 -10.47
CA TYR A 304 2.52 -8.91 -9.50
C TYR A 304 1.65 -9.56 -8.44
N PHE A 305 0.57 -10.27 -8.81
CA PHE A 305 -0.35 -10.84 -7.82
C PHE A 305 0.32 -11.90 -6.94
N ARG A 306 1.24 -12.68 -7.50
CA ARG A 306 2.03 -13.63 -6.70
C ARG A 306 2.95 -12.93 -5.71
N SER A 307 3.59 -11.84 -6.11
CA SER A 307 4.44 -11.05 -5.23
C SER A 307 3.62 -10.36 -4.14
N ALA A 308 2.52 -9.70 -4.54
CA ALA A 308 1.69 -8.91 -3.64
C ALA A 308 0.93 -9.77 -2.61
N ALA A 309 0.66 -11.05 -2.91
CA ALA A 309 0.09 -12.00 -1.95
C ALA A 309 1.04 -12.43 -0.83
N LYS A 310 2.34 -12.16 -0.97
CA LYS A 310 3.33 -12.46 0.07
C LYS A 310 3.24 -11.45 1.21
N ARG A 311 3.70 -11.87 2.39
CA ARG A 311 3.87 -11.07 3.59
C ARG A 311 4.83 -9.90 3.36
N ASN A 312 4.48 -8.70 3.81
CA ASN A 312 5.30 -7.51 3.60
C ASN A 312 6.39 -7.33 4.68
N GLU A 313 6.35 -8.11 5.77
CA GLU A 313 7.39 -8.10 6.79
C GLU A 313 8.76 -8.37 6.19
N ARG A 314 9.76 -7.59 6.64
CA ARG A 314 11.16 -7.78 6.26
C ARG A 314 11.77 -8.91 7.08
N VAL A 315 12.35 -9.88 6.39
CA VAL A 315 13.04 -11.02 7.00
C VAL A 315 14.54 -10.87 6.77
N PHE A 316 15.32 -10.91 7.85
CA PHE A 316 16.77 -10.98 7.79
C PHE A 316 17.24 -12.43 7.94
N LEU A 317 17.98 -12.95 6.95
CA LEU A 317 18.56 -14.28 7.01
C LEU A 317 20.07 -14.20 7.33
N SER A 318 20.43 -14.50 8.57
CA SER A 318 21.83 -14.51 9.04
C SER A 318 22.40 -15.92 9.03
N TYR A 319 23.55 -16.14 8.37
CA TYR A 319 24.20 -17.44 8.28
C TYR A 319 25.71 -17.33 8.04
N ALA A 320 26.49 -18.38 8.33
CA ALA A 320 27.93 -18.49 8.04
C ALA A 320 28.17 -18.87 6.57
N SER A 321 29.28 -18.47 5.93
CA SER A 321 29.47 -18.68 4.48
C SER A 321 29.52 -20.16 4.11
N ALA A 322 30.03 -20.98 5.03
CA ALA A 322 30.02 -22.44 4.91
C ALA A 322 28.61 -23.05 4.86
N ASN A 323 27.58 -22.33 5.32
CA ASN A 323 26.20 -22.81 5.41
C ASN A 323 25.35 -22.40 4.20
N HIS A 324 25.98 -22.04 3.06
CA HIS A 324 25.29 -21.51 1.90
C HIS A 324 24.15 -22.40 1.38
N ASP A 325 24.33 -23.72 1.36
CA ASP A 325 23.30 -24.65 0.84
C ASP A 325 22.04 -24.65 1.72
N HIS A 326 22.22 -24.62 3.04
CA HIS A 326 21.12 -24.47 3.99
C HIS A 326 20.45 -23.10 3.81
N ALA A 327 21.25 -22.04 3.69
CA ALA A 327 20.75 -20.69 3.50
C ALA A 327 19.97 -20.54 2.19
N ALA A 328 20.43 -21.14 1.08
CA ALA A 328 19.72 -21.13 -0.19
C ALA A 328 18.34 -21.78 -0.07
N THR A 329 18.24 -22.88 0.67
CA THR A 329 16.97 -23.55 0.97
C THR A 329 16.04 -22.64 1.77
N PHE A 330 16.51 -22.07 2.88
CA PHE A 330 15.70 -21.14 3.68
C PHE A 330 15.33 -19.88 2.90
N SER A 331 16.26 -19.31 2.15
CA SER A 331 16.06 -18.13 1.31
C SER A 331 14.95 -18.38 0.29
N GLN A 332 14.95 -19.54 -0.39
CA GLN A 332 13.86 -19.92 -1.29
C GLN A 332 12.50 -19.97 -0.56
N LEU A 333 12.42 -20.72 0.55
CA LEU A 333 11.17 -20.91 1.30
C LEU A 333 10.61 -19.61 1.89
N LEU A 334 11.49 -18.73 2.36
CA LEU A 334 11.13 -17.41 2.84
C LEU A 334 10.67 -16.52 1.68
N ASN A 335 11.36 -16.53 0.54
CA ASN A 335 10.97 -15.75 -0.65
C ASN A 335 9.64 -16.22 -1.28
N GLU A 336 9.19 -17.44 -1.02
CA GLU A 336 7.86 -17.92 -1.38
C GLU A 336 6.73 -17.34 -0.50
N ARG A 337 7.08 -16.71 0.62
CA ARG A 337 6.12 -16.27 1.65
C ARG A 337 6.23 -14.80 2.00
N PHE A 338 7.40 -14.19 1.85
CA PHE A 338 7.69 -12.79 2.16
C PHE A 338 8.14 -12.03 0.92
N GLN A 339 7.76 -10.75 0.84
CA GLN A 339 8.15 -9.84 -0.24
C GLN A 339 9.60 -9.40 -0.09
N ASN A 340 10.07 -9.23 1.15
CA ASN A 340 11.36 -8.63 1.47
C ASN A 340 12.21 -9.60 2.31
N VAL A 341 13.00 -10.45 1.65
CA VAL A 341 13.98 -11.32 2.32
C VAL A 341 15.38 -10.76 2.05
N PHE A 342 16.03 -10.25 3.08
CA PHE A 342 17.40 -9.77 2.99
C PHE A 342 18.37 -10.92 3.26
N ASP A 343 19.08 -11.28 2.19
CA ASP A 343 20.14 -12.30 2.17
C ASP A 343 21.46 -11.62 1.83
N PHE A 344 22.18 -11.20 2.88
CA PHE A 344 23.34 -10.31 2.77
C PHE A 344 24.55 -10.93 2.05
N ARG A 345 24.60 -12.26 1.90
CA ARG A 345 25.73 -12.96 1.24
C ARG A 345 25.40 -13.44 -0.17
N ARG A 346 24.20 -13.15 -0.67
CA ARG A 346 23.89 -13.35 -2.09
C ARG A 346 24.66 -12.31 -2.92
N HIS A 347 25.35 -12.77 -3.98
CA HIS A 347 26.13 -11.90 -4.87
C HIS A 347 25.26 -10.74 -5.40
N GLY A 348 25.75 -9.50 -5.25
CA GLY A 348 25.09 -8.28 -5.75
C GLY A 348 24.27 -7.48 -4.73
N ALA A 349 24.27 -7.85 -3.44
CA ALA A 349 23.54 -7.11 -2.41
C ALA A 349 24.21 -5.79 -1.96
N ILE A 350 25.49 -5.58 -2.29
CA ILE A 350 26.29 -4.42 -1.88
C ILE A 350 27.20 -4.02 -3.05
N GLY A 351 27.21 -2.73 -3.42
CA GLY A 351 28.04 -2.20 -4.48
C GLY A 351 29.53 -2.26 -4.15
N VAL A 352 30.38 -2.44 -5.17
CA VAL A 352 31.83 -2.42 -4.98
C VAL A 352 32.25 -1.03 -4.49
N GLY A 353 32.70 -0.93 -3.24
CA GLY A 353 33.18 0.33 -2.63
C GLY A 353 32.23 0.98 -1.61
N GLU A 354 31.05 0.40 -1.34
CA GLU A 354 30.11 0.88 -0.31
C GLU A 354 30.48 0.37 1.09
N ASP A 355 30.14 1.15 2.13
CA ASP A 355 30.31 0.74 3.54
C ASP A 355 29.25 -0.30 3.91
N TRP A 356 29.57 -1.54 3.57
CA TRP A 356 28.72 -2.72 3.74
C TRP A 356 28.19 -2.92 5.16
N LEU A 357 28.86 -2.36 6.18
CA LEU A 357 28.47 -2.52 7.58
C LEU A 357 27.27 -1.63 7.94
N ASP A 358 27.22 -0.41 7.42
CA ASP A 358 26.10 0.51 7.66
C ASP A 358 24.81 0.02 6.98
N ASP A 359 24.91 -0.54 5.77
CA ASP A 359 23.77 -1.15 5.08
C ASP A 359 23.26 -2.41 5.79
N LEU A 360 24.17 -3.23 6.34
CA LEU A 360 23.83 -4.40 7.14
C LEU A 360 23.03 -3.99 8.39
N MET A 361 23.53 -3.00 9.14
CA MET A 361 22.89 -2.50 10.36
C MET A 361 21.57 -1.79 10.06
N GLY A 362 21.50 -1.04 8.96
CA GLY A 362 20.27 -0.38 8.50
C GLY A 362 19.17 -1.36 8.10
N ASN A 363 19.51 -2.52 7.53
CA ASN A 363 18.56 -3.57 7.20
C ASN A 363 18.13 -4.39 8.43
N LEU A 364 19.05 -4.64 9.36
CA LEU A 364 18.76 -5.28 10.65
C LEU A 364 17.70 -4.50 11.44
N ALA A 365 17.88 -3.19 11.60
CA ALA A 365 16.97 -2.33 12.35
C ALA A 365 15.54 -2.25 11.75
N LYS A 366 15.39 -2.53 10.44
CA LYS A 366 14.11 -2.49 9.73
C LYS A 366 13.43 -3.86 9.62
N SER A 367 14.10 -4.93 10.09
CA SER A 367 13.59 -6.29 9.98
C SER A 367 12.53 -6.55 11.05
N ALA A 368 11.45 -7.22 10.68
CA ALA A 368 10.44 -7.67 11.64
C ALA A 368 10.69 -9.13 12.08
N VAL A 369 11.47 -9.88 11.29
CA VAL A 369 11.83 -11.28 11.56
C VAL A 369 13.34 -11.45 11.34
N GLY A 370 14.01 -12.09 12.29
CA GLY A 370 15.41 -12.50 12.16
C GLY A 370 15.54 -14.02 12.20
N VAL A 371 16.08 -14.63 11.15
CA VAL A 371 16.36 -16.07 11.10
C VAL A 371 17.87 -16.28 11.21
N LEU A 372 18.32 -16.97 12.27
CA LEU A 372 19.74 -17.27 12.50
C LEU A 372 20.02 -18.73 12.16
N LEU A 373 20.87 -19.01 11.18
CA LEU A 373 21.33 -20.36 10.87
C LEU A 373 22.64 -20.65 11.61
N LEU A 374 22.51 -21.22 12.80
CA LEU A 374 23.61 -21.44 13.75
C LEU A 374 24.37 -22.73 13.44
N SER A 375 25.68 -22.60 13.27
CA SER A 375 26.69 -23.66 13.20
C SER A 375 27.95 -23.23 13.95
N LYS A 376 28.95 -24.10 14.07
CA LYS A 376 30.26 -23.72 14.63
C LYS A 376 30.90 -22.55 13.88
N GLU A 377 30.85 -22.57 12.55
CA GLU A 377 31.40 -21.50 11.70
C GLU A 377 30.64 -20.18 11.89
N TYR A 378 29.35 -20.23 12.23
CA TYR A 378 28.58 -19.04 12.61
C TYR A 378 29.11 -18.43 13.90
N MET A 379 29.37 -19.28 14.90
CA MET A 379 29.84 -18.88 16.22
C MET A 379 31.27 -18.33 16.19
N GLU A 380 32.10 -18.84 15.28
CA GLU A 380 33.47 -18.37 15.05
C GLU A 380 33.50 -17.06 14.25
N SER A 381 32.43 -16.75 13.49
CA SER A 381 32.34 -15.53 12.72
C SER A 381 31.95 -14.34 13.59
N LYS A 382 32.90 -13.43 13.80
CA LYS A 382 32.68 -12.16 14.54
C LYS A 382 31.49 -11.36 14.00
N TYR A 383 31.29 -11.33 12.69
CA TYR A 383 30.21 -10.56 12.05
C TYR A 383 28.84 -11.22 12.26
N CYS A 384 28.72 -12.54 12.04
CA CYS A 384 27.49 -13.27 12.34
C CYS A 384 27.09 -13.10 13.81
N MET A 385 28.06 -13.14 14.73
CA MET A 385 27.80 -12.93 16.15
C MET A 385 27.39 -11.49 16.50
N LEU A 386 27.81 -10.49 15.73
CA LEU A 386 27.34 -9.12 15.86
C LEU A 386 25.88 -9.00 15.42
N GLU A 387 25.54 -9.54 14.24
CA GLU A 387 24.17 -9.60 13.71
C GLU A 387 23.22 -10.30 14.69
N ALA A 388 23.62 -11.46 15.22
CA ALA A 388 22.83 -12.22 16.19
C ALA A 388 22.54 -11.44 17.46
N ARG A 389 23.52 -10.68 17.98
CA ARG A 389 23.35 -9.86 19.18
C ARG A 389 22.38 -8.72 18.93
N GLU A 390 22.46 -8.09 17.77
CA GLU A 390 21.58 -6.97 17.42
C GLU A 390 20.13 -7.45 17.24
N LEU A 391 19.93 -8.55 16.50
CA LEU A 391 18.60 -9.17 16.36
C LEU A 391 18.04 -9.63 17.71
N TYR A 392 18.88 -10.15 18.59
CA TYR A 392 18.47 -10.52 19.95
C TYR A 392 18.05 -9.31 20.79
N ARG A 393 18.80 -8.20 20.71
CA ARG A 393 18.46 -6.95 21.40
C ARG A 393 17.07 -6.44 20.98
N HIS A 394 16.85 -6.30 19.68
CA HIS A 394 15.55 -5.91 19.13
C HIS A 394 14.44 -6.91 19.44
N SER A 395 14.77 -8.20 19.59
CA SER A 395 13.80 -9.21 19.98
C SER A 395 13.35 -9.09 21.44
N ILE A 396 14.24 -8.69 22.35
CA ILE A 396 13.86 -8.39 23.74
C ILE A 396 12.98 -7.14 23.81
N GLU A 397 13.26 -6.15 22.98
CA GLU A 397 12.48 -4.90 22.88
C GLU A 397 11.09 -5.13 22.25
N GLY A 398 10.90 -6.27 21.57
CA GLY A 398 9.64 -6.67 20.96
C GLY A 398 9.51 -6.25 19.49
N ASP A 399 10.54 -5.63 18.92
CA ASP A 399 10.56 -5.12 17.54
C ASP A 399 10.80 -6.25 16.51
N VAL A 400 11.53 -7.30 16.91
CA VAL A 400 11.94 -8.40 16.03
C VAL A 400 11.48 -9.75 16.57
N ARG A 401 10.89 -10.58 15.70
CA ARG A 401 10.71 -12.00 15.98
C ARG A 401 11.99 -12.77 15.63
N LEU A 402 12.72 -13.23 16.65
CA LEU A 402 13.93 -14.03 16.46
C LEU A 402 13.63 -15.53 16.34
N VAL A 403 14.19 -16.17 15.30
CA VAL A 403 14.09 -17.61 15.05
C VAL A 403 15.50 -18.21 14.90
N PRO A 404 16.08 -18.71 16.00
CA PRO A 404 17.34 -19.43 15.92
C PRO A 404 17.12 -20.86 15.38
N VAL A 405 17.91 -21.26 14.40
CA VAL A 405 17.91 -22.58 13.78
C VAL A 405 19.32 -23.19 13.89
N CYS A 406 19.46 -24.20 14.73
CA CYS A 406 20.68 -24.99 14.85
C CYS A 406 20.76 -25.99 13.68
N LEU A 407 21.80 -25.84 12.86
CA LEU A 407 22.09 -26.75 11.75
C LEU A 407 22.74 -28.06 12.22
N GLU A 408 23.44 -28.00 13.36
CA GLU A 408 24.10 -29.13 13.99
C GLU A 408 23.87 -29.14 15.51
N LYS A 409 24.53 -30.03 16.25
CA LYS A 409 24.53 -30.00 17.71
C LYS A 409 25.59 -28.99 18.18
N LEU A 410 25.14 -27.88 18.76
CA LEU A 410 26.01 -26.85 19.31
C LEU A 410 25.52 -26.36 20.68
N ASP A 411 26.46 -25.87 21.49
CA ASP A 411 26.16 -25.08 22.68
C ASP A 411 25.88 -23.64 22.26
N LEU A 412 24.71 -23.13 22.63
CA LEU A 412 24.30 -21.78 22.28
C LEU A 412 25.12 -20.73 23.05
N PRO A 413 25.36 -19.56 22.44
CA PRO A 413 26.00 -18.45 23.15
C PRO A 413 25.12 -18.01 24.33
N ASP A 414 25.75 -17.47 25.38
CA ASP A 414 25.08 -17.11 26.64
C ASP A 414 23.80 -16.29 26.45
N PHE A 415 23.80 -15.34 25.52
CA PHE A 415 22.65 -14.49 25.24
C PHE A 415 21.49 -15.23 24.54
N LEU A 416 21.71 -16.38 23.90
CA LEU A 416 20.67 -17.21 23.28
C LEU A 416 20.25 -18.41 24.14
N GLN A 417 20.90 -18.67 25.28
CA GLN A 417 20.59 -19.85 26.11
C GLN A 417 19.14 -19.87 26.61
N ARG A 418 18.51 -18.71 26.76
CA ARG A 418 17.09 -18.57 27.17
C ARG A 418 16.12 -18.53 25.99
N THR A 419 16.61 -18.58 24.77
CA THR A 419 15.82 -18.50 23.54
C THR A 419 15.53 -19.91 23.05
N GLN A 420 14.26 -20.23 22.79
CA GLN A 420 13.92 -21.48 22.12
C GLN A 420 14.47 -21.46 20.70
N TYR A 421 15.06 -22.58 20.27
CA TYR A 421 15.60 -22.75 18.93
C TYR A 421 14.94 -23.93 18.23
N ARG A 422 15.07 -23.98 16.90
CA ARG A 422 14.75 -25.15 16.09
C ARG A 422 16.03 -25.87 15.71
N ASN A 423 15.94 -27.18 15.54
CA ASN A 423 17.08 -28.00 15.15
C ASN A 423 16.69 -28.82 13.92
N LEU A 424 17.54 -28.78 12.88
CA LEU A 424 17.30 -29.50 11.62
C LEU A 424 17.32 -31.03 11.78
N ALA A 425 17.91 -31.56 12.85
CA ALA A 425 17.81 -32.99 13.19
C ALA A 425 16.38 -33.43 13.58
N ARG A 426 15.50 -32.47 13.93
CA ARG A 426 14.13 -32.74 14.37
C ARG A 426 13.05 -32.09 13.51
N HIS A 427 13.41 -31.08 12.72
CA HIS A 427 12.47 -30.31 11.92
C HIS A 427 13.03 -30.14 10.52
N THR A 428 12.15 -30.14 9.52
CA THR A 428 12.53 -29.75 8.17
C THR A 428 12.56 -28.23 8.04
N PRO A 429 13.36 -27.66 7.11
CA PRO A 429 13.31 -26.22 6.80
C PRO A 429 11.87 -25.74 6.50
N GLN A 430 11.10 -26.53 5.75
CA GLN A 430 9.68 -26.26 5.46
C GLN A 430 8.83 -26.17 6.73
N GLY A 431 9.00 -27.11 7.66
CA GLY A 431 8.27 -27.12 8.93
C GLY A 431 8.57 -25.87 9.76
N ILE A 432 9.84 -25.49 9.84
CA ILE A 432 10.28 -24.30 10.58
C ILE A 432 9.68 -23.02 9.98
N VAL A 433 9.71 -22.86 8.66
CA VAL A 433 9.11 -21.69 7.99
C VAL A 433 7.59 -21.68 8.18
N THR A 434 6.92 -22.83 8.17
CA THR A 434 5.47 -22.93 8.42
C THR A 434 5.13 -22.50 9.85
N GLU A 435 5.84 -23.01 10.85
CA GLU A 435 5.65 -22.61 12.25
C GLU A 435 5.93 -21.13 12.50
N LEU A 436 6.90 -20.55 11.79
CA LEU A 436 7.15 -19.11 11.84
C LEU A 436 5.91 -18.32 11.38
N LEU A 437 5.27 -18.75 10.30
CA LEU A 437 4.06 -18.08 9.79
C LEU A 437 2.90 -18.13 10.81
N ASP A 438 2.74 -19.25 11.52
CA ASP A 438 1.71 -19.41 12.56
C ASP A 438 1.92 -18.50 13.77
N GLN A 439 3.16 -18.06 14.00
CA GLN A 439 3.53 -17.19 15.12
C GLN A 439 3.44 -15.70 14.78
N LEU A 440 3.35 -15.35 13.50
CA LEU A 440 3.19 -13.98 13.06
C LEU A 440 1.71 -13.59 13.11
N PRO A 441 1.38 -12.32 13.37
CA PRO A 441 0.00 -11.86 13.28
C PRO A 441 -0.56 -12.18 11.88
N PRO A 442 -1.88 -12.45 11.76
CA PRO A 442 -2.48 -12.66 10.45
C PRO A 442 -2.21 -11.44 9.56
N SER A 443 -1.77 -11.68 8.33
CA SER A 443 -1.52 -10.60 7.37
C SER A 443 -2.80 -9.76 7.20
N ALA A 444 -2.65 -8.44 7.26
CA ALA A 444 -3.74 -7.48 7.47
C ALA A 444 -4.68 -7.29 6.26
#